data_AF-A0A9P0G7F6-F1
#
_entry.id   AF-A0A9P0G7F6-F1
#
_cell.length_a   1.000
_cell.length_b   1.000
_cell.length_c   1.000
_cell.angle_alpha   90.00
_cell.angle_beta   90.00
_cell.angle_gamma   90.00
#
_symmetry.space_group_name_H-M   'P 1'
#
loop_
_entity.id
_entity.type
_entity.pdbx_description
1 polymer ?
#
loop_
_entity_poly.entity_id
_entity_poly.type
_entity_poly.pdbx_seq_one_letter_code
_entity_poly.pdbx_strand_id
1 'polypeptide(L)'
;MMIESKIIASGLVNGIIVGKHFNRCKRLHPLMALGLQMLHFDQLLKTLKKSTEFDFLKVQIYDDLLEYQDQDPLLPSIKSEELLTNGVLSKLFSSYKQYVNRTLQGNHGKTAHYYMIYIQLVNYYVTLSRSIRMGDFEMFKYIIPKITNLFFMVNKQNYARWCVKYLDNLNNINETHPGLEDDFKKCFFGIKRTEKSFSRIPIDLTLEQTINTDAARRLSGISDFTNSIAARQRWTKSHSIRAVLISHVLDVCGLKQNQDVTADLKPSRIKMYAKQVTDFLNILENNFNPFDTSLDRDNLYNIATVKPTTTDVAEFLLNIEKNGDILRKHFINECADIEERFDKNKQNSLLVIKSLN
;
A
#
# COMPACT_ATOMS: atom_id res chain seq x y z
N MET A 1 13.77 16.84 3.90
CA MET A 1 13.57 15.88 2.78
C MET A 1 12.18 15.92 2.12
N MET A 2 11.10 15.36 2.69
CA MET A 2 9.80 15.24 1.95
C MET A 2 9.11 16.59 1.65
N ILE A 3 9.38 17.58 2.50
CA ILE A 3 8.93 18.96 2.30
C ILE A 3 9.80 19.64 1.23
N GLU A 4 11.12 19.45 1.30
CA GLU A 4 12.07 20.00 0.32
C GLU A 4 11.82 19.48 -1.10
N SER A 5 11.51 18.17 -1.25
CA SER A 5 11.13 17.57 -2.54
C SER A 5 9.71 17.93 -2.98
N LYS A 6 8.99 18.75 -2.21
CA LYS A 6 7.61 19.18 -2.45
C LYS A 6 6.63 18.02 -2.59
N ILE A 7 6.99 16.82 -2.11
CA ILE A 7 6.06 15.69 -2.04
C ILE A 7 4.96 16.01 -1.03
N ILE A 8 5.29 16.66 0.10
CA ILE A 8 4.29 17.12 1.07
C ILE A 8 4.43 18.62 1.35
N ALA A 9 3.32 19.26 1.69
CA ALA A 9 3.35 20.62 2.23
C ALA A 9 3.67 20.59 3.72
N SER A 10 4.36 21.61 4.24
CA SER A 10 4.77 21.71 5.64
C SER A 10 3.60 21.58 6.62
N GLY A 11 2.45 22.20 6.32
CA GLY A 11 1.25 22.13 7.15
C GLY A 11 0.60 20.74 7.25
N LEU A 12 1.03 19.75 6.46
CA LEU A 12 0.45 18.40 6.44
C LEU A 12 1.24 17.39 7.26
N VAL A 13 2.42 17.74 7.75
CA VAL A 13 3.37 16.81 8.40
C VAL A 13 2.73 16.13 9.61
N ASN A 14 2.19 16.92 10.54
CA ASN A 14 1.59 16.38 11.77
C ASN A 14 0.41 15.43 11.47
N GLY A 15 -0.43 15.78 10.50
CA GLY A 15 -1.56 14.93 10.11
C GLY A 15 -1.12 13.63 9.41
N ILE A 16 0.03 13.61 8.75
CA ILE A 16 0.63 12.40 8.17
C ILE A 16 1.22 11.52 9.27
N ILE A 17 2.01 12.09 10.19
CA ILE A 17 2.65 11.36 11.29
C ILE A 17 1.60 10.69 12.19
N VAL A 18 0.51 11.38 12.51
CA VAL A 18 -0.58 10.86 13.34
C VAL A 18 -1.55 9.96 12.54
N GLY A 19 -1.36 9.82 11.22
CA GLY A 19 -2.19 8.97 10.36
C GLY A 19 -3.58 9.52 10.04
N LYS A 20 -3.85 10.79 10.34
CA LYS A 20 -5.13 11.47 10.05
C LYS A 20 -5.30 11.82 8.57
N HIS A 21 -4.21 11.91 7.81
CA HIS A 21 -4.23 12.25 6.39
C HIS A 21 -4.03 11.05 5.48
N PHE A 22 -4.90 10.03 5.59
CA PHE A 22 -4.84 8.79 4.83
C PHE A 22 -4.63 8.99 3.32
N ASN A 23 -5.44 9.84 2.67
CA ASN A 23 -5.33 10.09 1.22
C ASN A 23 -3.99 10.75 0.83
N ARG A 24 -3.33 11.47 1.75
CA ARG A 24 -2.00 12.02 1.52
C ARG A 24 -0.93 10.93 1.68
N CYS A 25 -1.05 10.07 2.68
CA CYS A 25 -0.17 8.91 2.88
C CYS A 25 -0.23 7.95 1.68
N LYS A 26 -1.43 7.71 1.12
CA LYS A 26 -1.66 6.90 -0.08
C LYS A 26 -0.83 7.37 -1.28
N ARG A 27 -0.49 8.66 -1.35
CA ARG A 27 0.36 9.23 -2.40
C ARG A 27 1.82 9.30 -1.99
N LEU A 28 2.11 9.73 -0.75
CA LEU A 28 3.46 9.93 -0.24
C LEU A 28 4.29 8.64 -0.30
N HIS A 29 3.80 7.56 0.29
CA HIS A 29 4.58 6.34 0.48
C HIS A 29 4.96 5.66 -0.85
N PRO A 30 4.06 5.52 -1.84
CA PRO A 30 4.46 5.00 -3.15
C PRO A 30 5.50 5.85 -3.87
N LEU A 31 5.42 7.19 -3.79
CA LEU A 31 6.44 8.05 -4.41
C LEU A 31 7.81 7.89 -3.75
N MET A 32 7.83 7.79 -2.41
CA MET A 32 9.07 7.52 -1.67
C MET A 32 9.64 6.14 -2.00
N ALA A 33 8.80 5.11 -2.00
CA ALA A 33 9.21 3.74 -2.32
C ALA A 33 9.77 3.66 -3.75
N LEU A 34 9.14 4.33 -4.71
CA LEU A 34 9.64 4.43 -6.08
C LEU A 34 11.04 5.07 -6.13
N GLY A 35 11.23 6.21 -5.48
CA GLY A 35 12.55 6.87 -5.44
C GLY A 35 13.64 5.99 -4.80
N LEU A 36 13.33 5.36 -3.67
CA LEU A 36 14.26 4.42 -3.02
C LEU A 36 14.57 3.21 -3.93
N GLN A 37 13.56 2.67 -4.60
CA GLN A 37 13.71 1.55 -5.52
C GLN A 37 14.59 1.93 -6.73
N MET A 38 14.45 3.15 -7.24
CA MET A 38 15.32 3.68 -8.31
C MET A 38 16.78 3.78 -7.87
N LEU A 39 17.07 4.27 -6.65
CA LEU A 39 18.45 4.28 -6.12
C LEU A 39 19.02 2.87 -5.94
N HIS A 40 18.20 1.94 -5.44
CA HIS A 40 18.59 0.54 -5.29
C HIS A 40 18.88 -0.11 -6.64
N PHE A 41 18.07 0.18 -7.66
CA PHE A 41 18.29 -0.28 -9.03
C PHE A 41 19.54 0.34 -9.66
N ASP A 42 19.80 1.64 -9.46
CA ASP A 42 21.03 2.29 -9.91
C ASP A 42 22.28 1.63 -9.28
N GLN A 43 22.20 1.24 -8.01
CA GLN A 43 23.27 0.51 -7.35
C GLN A 43 23.53 -0.88 -7.96
N LEU A 44 22.48 -1.59 -8.39
CA LEU A 44 22.65 -2.80 -9.20
C LEU A 44 23.38 -2.46 -10.50
N LEU A 45 22.93 -1.45 -11.24
CA LEU A 45 23.55 -1.07 -12.51
C LEU A 45 25.04 -0.72 -12.33
N LYS A 46 25.41 -0.01 -11.26
CA LYS A 46 26.81 0.26 -10.91
C LYS A 46 27.61 -1.01 -10.61
N THR A 47 26.98 -2.01 -9.99
CA THR A 47 27.63 -3.31 -9.70
C THR A 47 27.84 -4.11 -10.98
N LEU A 48 26.83 -4.14 -11.86
CA LEU A 48 26.93 -4.79 -13.17
C LEU A 48 27.94 -4.06 -14.08
N LYS A 49 28.09 -2.73 -13.99
CA LYS A 49 29.12 -1.97 -14.75
C LYS A 49 30.53 -2.45 -14.49
N LYS A 50 30.78 -2.96 -13.29
CA LYS A 50 32.07 -3.47 -12.86
C LYS A 50 32.29 -4.92 -13.32
N SER A 51 31.25 -5.64 -13.73
CA SER A 51 31.39 -6.94 -14.38
C SER A 51 31.56 -6.76 -15.89
N THR A 52 32.32 -7.66 -16.52
CA THR A 52 32.57 -7.73 -17.98
C THR A 52 31.30 -7.97 -18.82
N GLU A 53 30.13 -8.01 -18.19
CA GLU A 53 28.83 -8.21 -18.85
C GLU A 53 28.13 -6.90 -19.24
N PHE A 54 28.67 -5.70 -18.99
CA PHE A 54 27.85 -4.47 -19.07
C PHE A 54 27.58 -3.88 -20.47
N ASP A 55 28.35 -4.24 -21.50
CA ASP A 55 28.26 -3.58 -22.81
C ASP A 55 26.94 -3.85 -23.56
N PHE A 56 26.18 -4.89 -23.20
CA PHE A 56 24.88 -5.20 -23.84
C PHE A 56 23.71 -4.31 -23.37
N LEU A 57 23.84 -3.58 -22.26
CA LEU A 57 22.71 -2.92 -21.58
C LEU A 57 22.30 -1.55 -22.16
N LYS A 58 23.15 -0.88 -22.94
CA LYS A 58 22.97 0.56 -23.25
C LYS A 58 22.08 0.88 -24.44
N VAL A 59 21.97 0.00 -25.44
CA VAL A 59 21.25 0.30 -26.70
C VAL A 59 19.95 -0.49 -26.79
N GLN A 60 19.99 -1.79 -26.51
CA GLN A 60 18.85 -2.68 -26.75
C GLN A 60 17.66 -2.38 -25.81
N ILE A 61 17.93 -2.13 -24.53
CA ILE A 61 16.86 -1.97 -23.51
C ILE A 61 16.00 -0.72 -23.73
N TYR A 62 16.57 0.38 -24.20
CA TYR A 62 15.79 1.61 -24.37
C TYR A 62 14.78 1.45 -25.51
N ASP A 63 15.21 0.89 -26.63
CA ASP A 63 14.36 0.60 -27.78
C ASP A 63 13.31 -0.46 -27.41
N ASP A 64 13.69 -1.52 -26.67
CA ASP A 64 12.78 -2.55 -26.17
C ASP A 64 11.70 -2.00 -25.21
N LEU A 65 12.07 -1.06 -24.35
CA LEU A 65 11.15 -0.43 -23.39
C LEU A 65 10.17 0.52 -24.08
N LEU A 66 10.61 1.21 -25.15
CA LEU A 66 9.73 2.04 -25.98
C LEU A 66 8.73 1.17 -26.74
N GLU A 67 9.18 0.05 -27.33
CA GLU A 67 8.31 -0.90 -28.02
C GLU A 67 7.24 -1.48 -27.07
N TYR A 68 7.60 -1.73 -25.80
CA TYR A 68 6.66 -2.16 -24.77
C TYR A 68 5.65 -1.06 -24.36
N GLN A 69 6.06 0.21 -24.32
CA GLN A 69 5.19 1.32 -23.94
C GLN A 69 4.04 1.53 -24.94
N ASP A 70 4.25 1.16 -26.20
CA ASP A 70 3.28 1.29 -27.29
C ASP A 70 2.35 0.06 -27.43
N GLN A 71 2.57 -1.02 -26.67
CA GLN A 71 1.66 -2.18 -26.68
C GLN A 71 0.41 -1.93 -25.82
N ASP A 72 -0.77 -2.14 -26.43
CA ASP A 72 -2.06 -1.98 -25.77
C ASP A 72 -2.28 -3.05 -24.69
N PRO A 73 -2.43 -2.71 -23.40
CA PRO A 73 -2.59 -3.66 -22.30
C PRO A 73 -3.94 -4.40 -22.29
N LEU A 74 -4.76 -4.27 -23.34
CA LEU A 74 -6.11 -4.83 -23.43
C LEU A 74 -6.18 -6.34 -23.73
N LEU A 75 -5.07 -7.06 -23.86
CA LEU A 75 -5.09 -8.53 -23.99
C LEU A 75 -5.04 -9.20 -22.61
N PRO A 76 -6.16 -9.74 -22.07
CA PRO A 76 -6.26 -10.20 -20.68
C PRO A 76 -5.53 -11.52 -20.39
N SER A 77 -4.82 -12.08 -21.35
CA SER A 77 -4.38 -13.49 -21.35
C SER A 77 -2.87 -13.69 -21.44
N ILE A 78 -2.07 -12.64 -21.64
CA ILE A 78 -0.62 -12.81 -21.79
C ILE A 78 0.00 -12.78 -20.39
N LYS A 79 0.59 -13.90 -19.96
CA LYS A 79 1.40 -13.93 -18.74
C LYS A 79 2.56 -12.95 -18.92
N SER A 80 2.97 -12.24 -17.87
CA SER A 80 4.11 -11.29 -17.93
C SER A 80 5.38 -11.91 -18.53
N GLU A 81 5.52 -13.24 -18.43
CA GLU A 81 6.61 -14.04 -18.97
C GLU A 81 6.51 -14.27 -20.49
N GLU A 82 5.32 -14.20 -21.09
CA GLU A 82 5.07 -14.29 -22.54
C GLU A 82 5.18 -12.92 -23.24
N LEU A 83 5.00 -11.81 -22.50
CA LEU A 83 5.19 -10.43 -22.97
C LEU A 83 6.68 -10.04 -23.13
N LEU A 84 7.58 -10.72 -22.41
CA LEU A 84 9.02 -10.42 -22.39
C LEU A 84 9.78 -11.41 -23.27
N THR A 85 9.53 -11.38 -24.59
CA THR A 85 10.25 -12.20 -25.58
C THR A 85 11.76 -11.88 -25.65
N ASN A 86 12.17 -10.75 -25.05
CA ASN A 86 13.56 -10.31 -25.04
C ASN A 86 14.36 -10.94 -23.87
N GLY A 87 15.32 -11.81 -24.22
CA GLY A 87 16.19 -12.48 -23.26
C GLY A 87 17.08 -11.53 -22.43
N VAL A 88 17.41 -10.35 -22.96
CA VAL A 88 18.19 -9.31 -22.26
C VAL A 88 17.36 -8.69 -21.14
N LEU A 89 16.14 -8.26 -21.45
CA LEU A 89 15.24 -7.66 -20.47
C LEU A 89 14.83 -8.67 -19.38
N SER A 90 14.59 -9.93 -19.76
CA SER A 90 14.33 -11.02 -18.81
C SER A 90 15.53 -11.29 -17.87
N LYS A 91 16.77 -11.28 -18.40
CA LYS A 91 18.00 -11.41 -17.59
C LYS A 91 18.17 -10.22 -16.64
N LEU A 92 17.85 -9.00 -17.08
CA LEU A 92 17.91 -7.81 -16.22
C LEU A 92 16.90 -7.90 -15.07
N PHE A 93 15.63 -8.22 -15.34
CA PHE A 93 14.62 -8.37 -14.29
C PHE A 93 14.96 -9.50 -13.32
N SER A 94 15.46 -10.63 -13.83
CA SER A 94 15.91 -11.74 -13.00
C SER A 94 17.08 -11.34 -12.10
N SER A 95 18.07 -10.63 -12.67
CA SER A 95 19.21 -10.08 -11.93
C SER A 95 18.75 -9.12 -10.83
N TYR A 96 17.80 -8.24 -11.15
CA TYR A 96 17.26 -7.30 -10.17
C TYR A 96 16.46 -7.99 -9.07
N LYS A 97 15.63 -8.98 -9.41
CA LYS A 97 14.92 -9.80 -8.42
C LYS A 97 15.89 -10.51 -7.47
N GLN A 98 16.98 -11.06 -7.99
CA GLN A 98 18.04 -11.66 -7.16
C GLN A 98 18.73 -10.61 -6.28
N TYR A 99 19.02 -9.44 -6.82
CA TYR A 99 19.65 -8.34 -6.08
C TYR A 99 18.77 -7.84 -4.93
N VAL A 100 17.46 -7.67 -5.17
CA VAL A 100 16.45 -7.38 -4.15
C VAL A 100 16.46 -8.45 -3.05
N ASN A 101 16.41 -9.73 -3.41
CA ASN A 101 16.42 -10.83 -2.44
C ASN A 101 17.69 -10.82 -1.58
N ARG A 102 18.86 -10.57 -2.17
CA ARG A 102 20.13 -10.44 -1.42
C ARG A 102 20.07 -9.25 -0.45
N THR A 103 19.51 -8.11 -0.85
CA THR A 103 19.32 -6.99 0.08
C THR A 103 18.37 -7.33 1.23
N LEU A 104 17.26 -8.02 0.93
CA LEU A 104 16.29 -8.48 1.92
C LEU A 104 16.85 -9.57 2.86
N GLN A 105 17.97 -10.21 2.49
CA GLN A 105 18.73 -11.12 3.36
C GLN A 105 19.80 -10.41 4.19
N GLY A 106 19.97 -9.09 4.02
CA GLY A 106 20.96 -8.29 4.75
C GLY A 106 22.32 -8.18 4.07
N ASN A 107 22.52 -8.77 2.89
CA ASN A 107 23.84 -8.87 2.24
C ASN A 107 24.46 -7.51 1.88
N HIS A 108 23.63 -6.46 1.78
CA HIS A 108 24.05 -5.09 1.46
C HIS A 108 24.07 -4.17 2.68
N GLY A 109 24.08 -4.72 3.90
CA GLY A 109 24.10 -3.96 5.16
C GLY A 109 22.71 -3.63 5.70
N LYS A 110 22.64 -3.28 6.99
CA LYS A 110 21.37 -3.04 7.71
C LYS A 110 20.56 -1.90 7.13
N THR A 111 21.21 -0.83 6.67
CA THR A 111 20.53 0.33 6.09
C THR A 111 19.81 -0.02 4.78
N ALA A 112 20.51 -0.62 3.82
CA ALA A 112 19.90 -1.08 2.57
C ALA A 112 18.78 -2.09 2.83
N HIS A 113 19.01 -3.03 3.77
CA HIS A 113 18.03 -4.03 4.17
C HIS A 113 16.73 -3.39 4.68
N TYR A 114 16.82 -2.43 5.61
CA TYR A 114 15.65 -1.71 6.14
C TYR A 114 14.87 -0.98 5.06
N TYR A 115 15.53 -0.23 4.17
CA TYR A 115 14.81 0.53 3.15
C TYR A 115 14.16 -0.37 2.09
N MET A 116 14.68 -1.58 1.86
CA MET A 116 13.98 -2.60 1.07
C MET A 116 12.77 -3.19 1.81
N ILE A 117 12.86 -3.42 3.13
CA ILE A 117 11.69 -3.78 3.94
C ILE A 117 10.62 -2.68 3.82
N TYR A 118 11.00 -1.40 3.96
CA TYR A 118 10.07 -0.29 3.80
C TYR A 118 9.35 -0.33 2.44
N ILE A 119 10.09 -0.51 1.34
CA ILE A 119 9.51 -0.66 -0.01
C ILE A 119 8.53 -1.83 -0.04
N GLN A 120 8.87 -2.96 0.56
CA GLN A 120 8.01 -4.14 0.65
C GLN A 120 6.71 -3.87 1.43
N LEU A 121 6.78 -3.16 2.55
CA LEU A 121 5.60 -2.75 3.32
C LEU A 121 4.66 -1.83 2.51
N VAL A 122 5.23 -0.89 1.76
CA VAL A 122 4.45 -0.04 0.84
C VAL A 122 3.82 -0.87 -0.27
N ASN A 123 4.56 -1.83 -0.83
CA ASN A 123 4.05 -2.75 -1.85
C ASN A 123 2.91 -3.62 -1.33
N TYR A 124 2.88 -3.96 -0.04
CA TYR A 124 1.72 -4.67 0.52
C TYR A 124 0.45 -3.83 0.48
N TYR A 125 0.54 -2.56 0.85
CA TYR A 125 -0.59 -1.65 0.75
C TYR A 125 -1.04 -1.45 -0.71
N VAL A 126 -0.10 -1.27 -1.65
CA VAL A 126 -0.41 -1.13 -3.07
C VAL A 126 -1.08 -2.40 -3.62
N THR A 127 -0.58 -3.58 -3.22
CA THR A 127 -1.14 -4.89 -3.59
C THR A 127 -2.57 -5.05 -3.05
N LEU A 128 -2.82 -4.69 -1.79
CA LEU A 128 -4.17 -4.66 -1.22
C LEU A 128 -5.09 -3.69 -1.96
N SER A 129 -4.61 -2.50 -2.31
CA SER A 129 -5.42 -1.56 -3.10
C SER A 129 -5.69 -2.10 -4.50
N ARG A 130 -4.74 -2.80 -5.12
CA ARG A 130 -4.89 -3.40 -6.45
C ARG A 130 -5.90 -4.54 -6.43
N SER A 131 -5.79 -5.45 -5.46
CA SER A 131 -6.70 -6.60 -5.37
C SER A 131 -8.15 -6.17 -5.26
N ILE A 132 -8.43 -5.14 -4.45
CA ILE A 132 -9.78 -4.56 -4.34
C ILE A 132 -10.19 -3.88 -5.65
N ARG A 133 -9.33 -3.03 -6.23
CA ARG A 133 -9.65 -2.24 -7.43
C ARG A 133 -9.92 -3.09 -8.66
N MET A 134 -9.22 -4.22 -8.78
CA MET A 134 -9.38 -5.19 -9.86
C MET A 134 -10.40 -6.28 -9.54
N GLY A 135 -10.78 -6.46 -8.27
CA GLY A 135 -11.62 -7.56 -7.84
C GLY A 135 -10.90 -8.92 -7.83
N ASP A 136 -9.57 -8.92 -7.63
CA ASP A 136 -8.75 -10.13 -7.56
C ASP A 136 -8.81 -10.73 -6.15
N PHE A 137 -9.67 -11.74 -5.99
CA PHE A 137 -9.95 -12.37 -4.70
C PHE A 137 -8.75 -13.15 -4.15
N GLU A 138 -7.98 -13.82 -5.00
CA GLU A 138 -6.82 -14.60 -4.55
C GLU A 138 -5.68 -13.67 -4.10
N MET A 139 -5.43 -12.58 -4.83
CA MET A 139 -4.49 -11.56 -4.39
C MET A 139 -4.95 -10.90 -3.08
N PHE A 140 -6.26 -10.72 -2.90
CA PHE A 140 -6.84 -10.22 -1.66
C PHE A 140 -6.57 -11.16 -0.48
N LYS A 141 -6.87 -12.46 -0.61
CA LYS A 141 -6.53 -13.48 0.41
C LYS A 141 -5.04 -13.54 0.71
N TYR A 142 -4.21 -13.48 -0.34
CA TYR A 142 -2.75 -13.51 -0.22
C TYR A 142 -2.19 -12.37 0.62
N ILE A 143 -2.74 -11.16 0.48
CA ILE A 143 -2.14 -9.96 1.08
C ILE A 143 -2.62 -9.66 2.50
N ILE A 144 -3.85 -10.03 2.84
CA ILE A 144 -4.43 -9.86 4.18
C ILE A 144 -3.51 -10.37 5.32
N PRO A 145 -2.96 -11.59 5.29
CA PRO A 145 -2.07 -12.06 6.36
C PRO A 145 -0.83 -11.18 6.54
N LYS A 146 -0.27 -10.63 5.45
CA LYS A 146 0.93 -9.78 5.50
C LYS A 146 0.64 -8.43 6.15
N ILE A 147 -0.51 -7.82 5.83
CA ILE A 147 -0.97 -6.60 6.50
C ILE A 147 -1.30 -6.88 7.97
N THR A 148 -1.89 -8.04 8.27
CA THR A 148 -2.25 -8.45 9.63
C THR A 148 -1.01 -8.55 10.53
N ASN A 149 0.11 -9.08 10.01
CA ASN A 149 1.39 -9.13 10.73
C ASN A 149 1.82 -7.72 11.21
N LEU A 150 1.63 -6.70 10.37
CA LEU A 150 1.96 -5.31 10.75
C LEU A 150 1.05 -4.80 11.87
N PHE A 151 -0.23 -5.15 11.87
CA PHE A 151 -1.15 -4.75 12.95
C PHE A 151 -0.72 -5.32 14.31
N PHE A 152 -0.22 -6.56 14.36
CA PHE A 152 0.36 -7.12 15.58
C PHE A 152 1.60 -6.34 16.04
N MET A 153 2.49 -5.99 15.11
CA MET A 153 3.73 -5.26 15.42
C MET A 153 3.52 -3.82 15.84
N VAL A 154 2.58 -3.10 15.21
CA VAL A 154 2.33 -1.68 15.51
C VAL A 154 1.21 -1.50 16.55
N ASN A 155 0.94 -2.55 17.33
CA ASN A 155 -0.01 -2.57 18.44
C ASN A 155 -1.43 -2.13 18.06
N LYS A 156 -1.89 -2.51 16.87
CA LYS A 156 -3.27 -2.30 16.39
C LYS A 156 -4.10 -3.55 16.67
N GLN A 157 -4.14 -3.97 17.93
CA GLN A 157 -4.68 -5.27 18.35
C GLN A 157 -6.12 -5.52 17.89
N ASN A 158 -7.00 -4.51 17.94
CA ASN A 158 -8.36 -4.66 17.43
C ASN A 158 -8.36 -5.07 15.95
N TYR A 159 -7.63 -4.34 15.11
CA TYR A 159 -7.49 -4.68 13.70
C TYR A 159 -6.80 -6.03 13.50
N ALA A 160 -5.74 -6.31 14.27
CA ALA A 160 -5.00 -7.57 14.19
C ALA A 160 -5.91 -8.80 14.42
N ARG A 161 -6.67 -8.80 15.53
CA ARG A 161 -7.58 -9.90 15.91
C ARG A 161 -8.69 -10.10 14.89
N TRP A 162 -9.39 -9.02 14.53
CA TRP A 162 -10.50 -9.10 13.57
C TRP A 162 -10.02 -9.46 12.17
N CYS A 163 -8.83 -9.04 11.75
CA CYS A 163 -8.25 -9.48 10.47
C CYS A 163 -7.89 -10.97 10.47
N VAL A 164 -7.43 -11.54 11.60
CA VAL A 164 -7.23 -12.99 11.72
C VAL A 164 -8.56 -13.73 11.53
N LYS A 165 -9.61 -13.31 12.25
CA LYS A 165 -10.93 -13.96 12.11
C LYS A 165 -11.51 -13.78 10.71
N TYR A 166 -11.33 -12.61 10.12
CA TYR A 166 -11.77 -12.33 8.76
C TYR A 166 -11.06 -13.25 7.74
N LEU A 167 -9.74 -13.43 7.88
CA LEU A 167 -8.98 -14.34 7.02
C LEU A 167 -9.41 -15.80 7.19
N ASP A 168 -9.65 -16.24 8.42
CA ASP A 168 -10.20 -17.57 8.73
C ASP A 168 -11.54 -17.79 8.01
N ASN A 169 -12.46 -16.83 8.11
CA ASN A 169 -13.74 -16.89 7.39
C ASN A 169 -13.56 -16.94 5.87
N LEU A 170 -12.61 -16.19 5.30
CA LEU A 170 -12.34 -16.22 3.86
C LEU A 170 -11.77 -17.55 3.38
N ASN A 171 -10.96 -18.22 4.21
CA ASN A 171 -10.37 -19.51 3.85
C ASN A 171 -11.40 -20.65 3.96
N ASN A 172 -12.33 -20.55 4.91
CA ASN A 172 -13.36 -21.56 5.15
C ASN A 172 -14.72 -21.17 4.55
N ILE A 173 -14.72 -20.29 3.55
CA ILE A 173 -15.95 -19.71 3.04
C ILE A 173 -16.84 -20.73 2.31
N ASN A 174 -16.25 -21.69 1.61
CA ASN A 174 -17.01 -22.75 0.93
C ASN A 174 -17.75 -23.65 1.92
N GLU A 175 -17.17 -23.84 3.11
CA GLU A 175 -17.77 -24.67 4.16
C GLU A 175 -18.86 -23.90 4.91
N THR A 176 -18.57 -22.63 5.27
CA THR A 176 -19.47 -21.82 6.10
C THR A 176 -20.59 -21.14 5.31
N HIS A 177 -20.33 -20.77 4.05
CA HIS A 177 -21.25 -20.04 3.17
C HIS A 177 -21.11 -20.54 1.71
N PRO A 178 -21.58 -21.77 1.40
CA PRO A 178 -21.47 -22.34 0.06
C PRO A 178 -21.98 -21.39 -1.04
N GLY A 179 -21.20 -21.23 -2.12
CA GLY A 179 -21.49 -20.34 -3.24
C GLY A 179 -20.96 -18.91 -3.09
N LEU A 180 -20.60 -18.46 -1.88
CA LEU A 180 -20.08 -17.10 -1.67
C LEU A 180 -18.67 -16.91 -2.27
N GLU A 181 -17.87 -17.98 -2.40
CA GLU A 181 -16.59 -17.89 -3.10
C GLU A 181 -16.75 -17.53 -4.58
N ASP A 182 -17.75 -18.08 -5.26
CA ASP A 182 -18.02 -17.77 -6.67
C ASP A 182 -18.42 -16.30 -6.84
N ASP A 183 -19.17 -15.77 -5.89
CA ASP A 183 -19.53 -14.36 -5.82
C ASP A 183 -18.30 -13.46 -5.60
N PHE A 184 -17.36 -13.86 -4.73
CA PHE A 184 -16.10 -13.15 -4.58
C PHE A 184 -15.20 -13.24 -5.81
N LYS A 185 -15.15 -14.39 -6.51
CA LYS A 185 -14.47 -14.53 -7.81
C LYS A 185 -15.11 -13.66 -8.89
N LYS A 186 -16.42 -13.42 -8.82
CA LYS A 186 -17.15 -12.41 -9.62
C LYS A 186 -16.95 -10.97 -9.11
N CYS A 187 -16.01 -10.76 -8.19
CA CYS A 187 -15.61 -9.47 -7.64
C CYS A 187 -16.64 -8.81 -6.70
N PHE A 188 -17.53 -9.56 -6.06
CA PHE A 188 -18.55 -9.02 -5.12
C PHE A 188 -18.02 -8.67 -3.72
N PHE A 189 -16.78 -8.18 -3.65
CA PHE A 189 -16.18 -7.59 -2.44
C PHE A 189 -15.71 -6.13 -2.64
N GLY A 190 -16.03 -5.53 -3.80
CA GLY A 190 -15.76 -4.14 -4.11
C GLY A 190 -16.77 -3.57 -5.11
N ILE A 191 -17.17 -2.32 -4.93
CA ILE A 191 -18.19 -1.66 -5.74
C ILE A 191 -17.53 -0.94 -6.91
N LYS A 192 -18.03 -1.22 -8.12
CA LYS A 192 -17.62 -0.56 -9.38
C LYS A 192 -18.62 0.54 -9.72
N ARG A 193 -18.15 1.79 -9.84
CA ARG A 193 -18.98 2.98 -10.15
C ARG A 193 -18.66 3.61 -11.51
N THR A 194 -17.69 3.04 -12.23
CA THR A 194 -17.25 3.49 -13.56
C THR A 194 -16.97 2.27 -14.41
N GLU A 195 -17.01 2.37 -15.74
CA GLU A 195 -16.70 1.23 -16.62
C GLU A 195 -15.24 0.77 -16.60
N LYS A 196 -14.32 1.58 -16.05
CA LYS A 196 -12.88 1.28 -16.03
C LYS A 196 -12.57 0.04 -15.17
N SER A 197 -11.61 -0.78 -15.61
CA SER A 197 -11.21 -2.03 -14.93
C SER A 197 -10.64 -1.77 -13.52
N PHE A 198 -9.75 -0.79 -13.36
CA PHE A 198 -9.12 -0.42 -12.08
C PHE A 198 -9.93 0.63 -11.31
N SER A 199 -11.20 0.35 -11.00
CA SER A 199 -12.10 1.37 -10.42
C SER A 199 -12.90 0.94 -9.20
N ARG A 200 -12.81 -0.32 -8.77
CA ARG A 200 -13.56 -0.78 -7.60
C ARG A 200 -13.10 -0.11 -6.32
N ILE A 201 -14.03 0.08 -5.40
CA ILE A 201 -13.81 0.73 -4.11
C ILE A 201 -14.32 -0.22 -3.01
N PRO A 202 -13.69 -0.27 -1.83
CA PRO A 202 -14.27 -0.97 -0.69
C PRO A 202 -15.73 -0.58 -0.46
N ILE A 203 -16.56 -1.55 -0.08
CA ILE A 203 -18.00 -1.37 0.12
C ILE A 203 -18.27 -0.27 1.16
N ASP A 204 -17.59 -0.34 2.31
CA ASP A 204 -17.69 0.64 3.40
C ASP A 204 -17.36 2.07 2.94
N LEU A 205 -16.23 2.23 2.24
CA LEU A 205 -15.84 3.53 1.71
C LEU A 205 -16.83 4.06 0.66
N THR A 206 -17.46 3.17 -0.11
CA THR A 206 -18.49 3.57 -1.07
C THR A 206 -19.74 4.06 -0.37
N LEU A 207 -20.16 3.37 0.69
CA LEU A 207 -21.29 3.77 1.52
C LEU A 207 -21.07 5.17 2.13
N GLU A 208 -19.86 5.43 2.63
CA GLU A 208 -19.48 6.76 3.13
C GLU A 208 -19.52 7.84 2.05
N GLN A 209 -18.98 7.55 0.86
CA GLN A 209 -18.89 8.50 -0.25
C GLN A 209 -20.20 8.71 -1.04
N THR A 210 -21.24 7.92 -0.75
CA THR A 210 -22.51 7.98 -1.49
C THR A 210 -23.66 8.17 -0.51
N ILE A 211 -24.24 7.09 0.00
CA ILE A 211 -25.44 7.09 0.83
C ILE A 211 -25.27 8.02 2.04
N ASN A 212 -24.15 7.96 2.75
CA ASN A 212 -23.93 8.83 3.90
C ASN A 212 -23.75 10.28 3.49
N THR A 213 -22.95 10.55 2.45
CA THR A 213 -22.72 11.92 1.96
C THR A 213 -24.00 12.58 1.43
N ASP A 214 -24.83 11.83 0.72
CA ASP A 214 -26.05 12.34 0.09
C ASP A 214 -27.20 12.41 1.07
N ALA A 215 -27.32 11.47 2.02
CA ALA A 215 -28.40 11.48 2.99
C ALA A 215 -28.11 12.39 4.21
N ALA A 216 -26.83 12.63 4.55
CA ALA A 216 -26.44 13.37 5.75
C ALA A 216 -26.27 14.86 5.50
N ARG A 217 -26.28 15.64 6.59
CA ARG A 217 -25.83 17.04 6.52
C ARG A 217 -24.32 17.07 6.29
N ARG A 218 -23.89 17.72 5.20
CA ARG A 218 -22.46 17.86 4.84
C ARG A 218 -21.57 18.46 5.95
N LEU A 219 -22.14 19.24 6.88
CA LEU A 219 -21.40 19.89 7.97
C LEU A 219 -21.28 19.06 9.25
N SER A 220 -22.27 18.22 9.56
CA SER A 220 -22.34 17.48 10.84
C SER A 220 -22.27 15.96 10.68
N GLY A 221 -22.26 15.45 9.44
CA GLY A 221 -22.32 14.01 9.17
C GLY A 221 -23.53 13.33 9.82
N ILE A 222 -23.36 12.06 10.19
CA ILE A 222 -24.39 11.23 10.86
C ILE A 222 -24.22 11.25 12.39
N SER A 223 -23.14 11.83 12.93
CA SER A 223 -22.74 11.69 14.34
C SER A 223 -23.70 12.29 15.36
N ASP A 224 -24.39 13.39 15.03
CA ASP A 224 -25.26 14.08 16.00
C ASP A 224 -26.67 13.48 16.09
N PHE A 225 -27.02 12.58 15.17
CA PHE A 225 -28.36 12.02 15.05
C PHE A 225 -28.54 10.69 15.82
N THR A 226 -27.43 10.09 16.27
CA THR A 226 -27.42 8.73 16.84
C THR A 226 -27.98 8.63 18.25
N ASN A 227 -28.22 9.73 18.96
CA ASN A 227 -28.66 9.70 20.37
C ASN A 227 -30.18 9.56 20.56
N SER A 228 -30.99 9.64 19.50
CA SER A 228 -32.45 9.46 19.58
C SER A 228 -32.92 8.25 18.77
N ILE A 229 -33.68 7.35 19.39
CA ILE A 229 -34.28 6.17 18.71
C ILE A 229 -35.20 6.62 17.57
N ALA A 230 -36.06 7.61 17.82
CA ALA A 230 -37.00 8.15 16.83
C ALA A 230 -36.25 8.80 15.67
N ALA A 231 -35.14 9.49 15.95
CA ALA A 231 -34.23 9.94 14.93
C ALA A 231 -33.74 8.75 14.11
N ARG A 232 -33.01 7.78 14.69
CA ARG A 232 -32.47 6.61 13.97
C ARG A 232 -33.51 5.94 13.07
N GLN A 233 -34.72 5.70 13.58
CA GLN A 233 -35.82 5.13 12.79
C GLN A 233 -36.20 5.99 11.57
N ARG A 234 -36.31 7.31 11.72
CA ARG A 234 -36.56 8.22 10.58
C ARG A 234 -35.44 8.16 9.56
N TRP A 235 -34.18 8.08 9.99
CA TRP A 235 -33.06 7.92 9.06
C TRP A 235 -33.15 6.60 8.31
N THR A 236 -33.25 5.47 9.02
CA THR A 236 -33.39 4.13 8.43
C THR A 236 -34.50 4.07 7.40
N LYS A 237 -35.65 4.71 7.66
CA LYS A 237 -36.79 4.72 6.75
C LYS A 237 -36.64 5.67 5.55
N SER A 238 -35.84 6.73 5.65
CA SER A 238 -35.82 7.80 4.63
C SER A 238 -34.49 8.03 3.94
N HIS A 239 -33.37 7.47 4.40
CA HIS A 239 -32.04 7.77 3.85
C HIS A 239 -31.91 7.38 2.37
N SER A 240 -32.49 6.25 1.97
CA SER A 240 -32.43 5.76 0.59
C SER A 240 -33.18 6.70 -0.35
N ILE A 241 -34.41 7.09 0.02
CA ILE A 241 -35.24 8.03 -0.73
C ILE A 241 -34.56 9.40 -0.80
N ARG A 242 -34.00 9.90 0.31
CA ARG A 242 -33.28 11.18 0.34
C ARG A 242 -32.06 11.16 -0.58
N ALA A 243 -31.26 10.10 -0.55
CA ALA A 243 -30.10 9.97 -1.42
C ALA A 243 -30.50 9.96 -2.90
N VAL A 244 -31.59 9.27 -3.26
CA VAL A 244 -32.12 9.25 -4.63
C VAL A 244 -32.60 10.64 -5.07
N LEU A 245 -33.41 11.32 -4.26
CA LEU A 245 -33.91 12.65 -4.58
C LEU A 245 -32.78 13.67 -4.75
N ILE A 246 -31.80 13.68 -3.84
CA ILE A 246 -30.65 14.59 -3.91
C ILE A 246 -29.79 14.26 -5.12
N SER A 247 -29.48 12.99 -5.36
CA SER A 247 -28.74 12.55 -6.54
C SER A 247 -29.42 12.98 -7.84
N HIS A 248 -30.75 12.82 -7.94
CA HIS A 248 -31.52 13.22 -9.11
C HIS A 248 -31.52 14.75 -9.31
N VAL A 249 -31.73 15.52 -8.24
CA VAL A 249 -31.68 17.00 -8.31
C VAL A 249 -30.29 17.48 -8.74
N LEU A 250 -29.22 16.92 -8.17
CA LEU A 250 -27.85 17.27 -8.59
C LEU A 250 -27.60 16.94 -10.06
N ASP A 251 -28.16 15.84 -10.57
CA ASP A 251 -28.04 15.44 -11.97
C ASP A 251 -28.75 16.41 -12.90
N VAL A 252 -30.04 16.70 -12.63
CA VAL A 252 -30.86 17.62 -13.43
C VAL A 252 -30.30 19.05 -13.39
N CYS A 253 -29.69 19.47 -12.27
CA CYS A 253 -29.04 20.77 -12.16
C CYS A 253 -27.61 20.79 -12.75
N GLY A 254 -27.09 19.69 -13.29
CA GLY A 254 -25.72 19.61 -13.82
C GLY A 254 -24.62 19.75 -12.75
N LEU A 255 -24.96 19.55 -11.48
CA LEU A 255 -24.06 19.66 -10.32
C LEU A 255 -23.48 18.31 -9.89
N LYS A 256 -23.90 17.21 -10.54
CA LYS A 256 -23.40 15.88 -10.24
C LYS A 256 -21.95 15.73 -10.70
N GLN A 257 -21.07 15.44 -9.75
CA GLN A 257 -19.67 15.15 -10.05
C GLN A 257 -19.50 13.66 -10.35
N ASN A 258 -19.07 13.35 -11.57
CA ASN A 258 -18.69 12.00 -11.93
C ASN A 258 -17.36 11.63 -11.29
N GLN A 259 -17.24 10.36 -10.90
CA GLN A 259 -16.01 9.86 -10.32
C GLN A 259 -14.91 9.77 -11.39
N ASP A 260 -13.84 10.55 -11.22
CA ASP A 260 -12.64 10.47 -12.07
C ASP A 260 -11.59 9.54 -11.44
N VAL A 261 -11.62 8.27 -11.85
CA VAL A 261 -10.60 7.28 -11.45
C VAL A 261 -9.28 7.43 -12.18
N THR A 262 -9.22 8.30 -13.19
CA THR A 262 -8.05 8.55 -14.05
C THR A 262 -7.33 9.84 -13.68
N ALA A 263 -7.75 10.53 -12.61
CA ALA A 263 -7.21 11.83 -12.23
C ALA A 263 -5.68 11.82 -12.09
N ASP A 264 -5.10 10.74 -11.54
CA ASP A 264 -3.65 10.58 -11.39
C ASP A 264 -2.91 10.29 -12.70
N LEU A 265 -3.61 9.85 -13.75
CA LEU A 265 -3.06 9.59 -15.08
C LEU A 265 -3.03 10.83 -15.97
N LYS A 266 -3.53 11.99 -15.48
CA LYS A 266 -3.48 13.24 -16.23
C LYS A 266 -2.00 13.62 -16.48
N PRO A 267 -1.62 14.06 -17.70
CA PRO A 267 -0.23 14.39 -18.02
C PRO A 267 0.40 15.40 -17.05
N SER A 268 -0.38 16.39 -16.59
CA SER A 268 0.08 17.37 -15.60
C SER A 268 0.41 16.75 -14.24
N ARG A 269 -0.36 15.74 -13.81
CA ARG A 269 -0.11 14.99 -12.56
C ARG A 269 1.12 14.11 -12.70
N ILE A 270 1.24 13.38 -13.80
CA ILE A 270 2.42 12.55 -14.09
C ILE A 270 3.68 13.42 -14.10
N LYS A 271 3.69 14.55 -14.82
CA LYS A 271 4.82 15.48 -14.85
C LYS A 271 5.17 16.02 -13.47
N MET A 272 4.17 16.35 -12.66
CA MET A 272 4.38 16.80 -11.28
C MET A 272 5.00 15.72 -10.41
N TYR A 273 4.49 14.48 -10.49
CA TYR A 273 5.01 13.35 -9.70
C TYR A 273 6.43 12.97 -10.13
N ALA A 274 6.71 12.94 -11.43
CA ALA A 274 8.05 12.69 -11.97
C ALA A 274 9.04 13.73 -11.41
N LYS A 275 8.69 15.02 -11.47
CA LYS A 275 9.51 16.09 -10.88
C LYS A 275 9.74 15.89 -9.38
N GLN A 276 8.69 15.58 -8.61
CA GLN A 276 8.80 15.34 -7.17
C GLN A 276 9.71 14.16 -6.82
N VAL A 277 9.66 13.08 -7.62
CA VAL A 277 10.55 11.92 -7.47
C VAL A 277 11.99 12.32 -7.80
N THR A 278 12.23 13.04 -8.90
CA THR A 278 13.56 13.56 -9.26
C THR A 278 14.12 14.47 -8.16
N ASP A 279 13.33 15.42 -7.66
CA ASP A 279 13.75 16.31 -6.58
C ASP A 279 14.09 15.51 -5.30
N PHE A 280 13.31 14.46 -4.99
CA PHE A 280 13.58 13.57 -3.87
C PHE A 280 14.86 12.76 -4.03
N LEU A 281 15.12 12.21 -5.23
CA LEU A 281 16.34 11.50 -5.56
C LEU A 281 17.57 12.40 -5.38
N ASN A 282 17.53 13.60 -5.96
CA ASN A 282 18.62 14.58 -5.85
C ASN A 282 18.94 14.92 -4.39
N ILE A 283 17.92 15.06 -3.54
CA ILE A 283 18.12 15.31 -2.10
C ILE A 283 18.79 14.12 -1.42
N LEU A 284 18.39 12.89 -1.73
CA LEU A 284 19.01 11.68 -1.18
C LEU A 284 20.45 11.53 -1.64
N GLU A 285 20.74 11.72 -2.93
CA GLU A 285 22.10 11.60 -3.46
C GLU A 285 23.05 12.66 -2.89
N ASN A 286 22.57 13.90 -2.71
CA ASN A 286 23.38 14.98 -2.16
C ASN A 286 23.59 14.88 -0.63
N ASN A 287 22.66 14.26 0.09
CA ASN A 287 22.71 14.20 1.55
C ASN A 287 23.14 12.83 2.07
N PHE A 288 22.40 11.78 1.71
CA PHE A 288 22.62 10.42 2.21
C PHE A 288 21.89 9.37 1.37
N ASN A 289 22.63 8.61 0.57
CA ASN A 289 22.08 7.49 -0.19
C ASN A 289 22.08 6.21 0.68
N PRO A 290 20.91 5.64 1.03
CA PRO A 290 20.82 4.46 1.90
C PRO A 290 21.36 3.16 1.27
N PHE A 291 21.68 3.17 -0.02
CA PHE A 291 22.23 2.03 -0.76
C PHE A 291 23.71 2.18 -1.12
N ASP A 292 24.38 3.21 -0.59
CA ASP A 292 25.81 3.41 -0.81
C ASP A 292 26.63 2.29 -0.17
N THR A 293 27.56 1.71 -0.94
CA THR A 293 28.44 0.61 -0.49
C THR A 293 29.53 1.04 0.49
N SER A 294 29.77 2.34 0.65
CA SER A 294 30.74 2.91 1.60
C SER A 294 30.20 2.99 3.03
N LEU A 295 28.90 2.78 3.23
CA LEU A 295 28.28 2.80 4.56
C LEU A 295 28.76 1.61 5.40
N ASP A 296 28.88 1.86 6.70
CA ASP A 296 29.07 0.79 7.68
C ASP A 296 27.87 -0.16 7.66
N ARG A 297 28.13 -1.43 7.38
CA ARG A 297 27.12 -2.46 7.17
C ARG A 297 26.40 -2.84 8.47
N ASP A 298 27.05 -2.63 9.62
CA ASP A 298 26.53 -3.03 10.93
C ASP A 298 25.60 -1.99 11.54
N ASN A 299 25.53 -0.80 10.95
CA ASN A 299 24.69 0.30 11.41
C ASN A 299 23.46 0.51 10.51
N LEU A 300 22.32 0.77 11.15
CA LEU A 300 21.11 1.25 10.49
C LEU A 300 21.06 2.77 10.60
N TYR A 301 21.17 3.48 9.48
CA TYR A 301 21.18 4.94 9.45
C TYR A 301 19.80 5.53 9.14
N ASN A 302 19.49 6.63 9.80
CA ASN A 302 18.32 7.44 9.48
C ASN A 302 18.65 8.42 8.33
N ILE A 303 17.95 8.32 7.19
CA ILE A 303 18.18 9.18 6.02
C ILE A 303 18.04 10.69 6.29
N ALA A 304 17.30 11.10 7.32
CA ALA A 304 17.08 12.52 7.63
C ALA A 304 18.19 13.09 8.52
N THR A 305 18.76 12.30 9.44
CA THR A 305 19.75 12.77 10.41
C THR A 305 21.16 12.25 10.14
N VAL A 306 21.30 11.24 9.28
CA VAL A 306 22.56 10.55 8.95
C VAL A 306 23.20 9.88 10.18
N LYS A 307 22.43 9.71 11.26
CA LYS A 307 22.90 9.07 12.50
C LYS A 307 22.44 7.61 12.56
N PRO A 308 23.27 6.72 13.14
CA PRO A 308 22.87 5.35 13.40
C PRO A 308 21.72 5.33 14.43
N THR A 309 20.76 4.43 14.25
CA THR A 309 19.71 4.14 15.22
C THR A 309 20.26 3.28 16.36
N THR A 310 19.56 3.23 17.49
CA THR A 310 19.89 2.29 18.57
C THR A 310 19.71 0.84 18.11
N THR A 311 20.41 -0.09 18.76
CA THR A 311 20.33 -1.54 18.47
C THR A 311 18.89 -2.05 18.55
N ASP A 312 18.17 -1.67 19.61
CA ASP A 312 16.78 -2.06 19.84
C ASP A 312 15.85 -1.63 18.70
N VAL A 313 16.01 -0.39 18.20
CA VAL A 313 15.23 0.14 17.08
C VAL A 313 15.61 -0.57 15.79
N ALA A 314 16.90 -0.81 15.55
CA ALA A 314 17.35 -1.54 14.37
C ALA A 314 16.80 -2.96 14.36
N GLU A 315 16.91 -3.70 15.47
CA GLU A 315 16.39 -5.06 15.57
C GLU A 315 14.88 -5.12 15.36
N PHE A 316 14.14 -4.17 15.94
CA PHE A 316 12.70 -4.06 15.72
C PHE A 316 12.33 -3.84 14.24
N LEU A 317 12.97 -2.86 13.60
CA LEU A 317 12.63 -2.45 12.23
C LEU A 317 13.03 -3.51 11.19
N LEU A 318 14.18 -4.15 11.36
CA LEU A 318 14.66 -5.19 10.44
C LEU A 318 13.86 -6.50 10.55
N ASN A 319 13.28 -6.78 11.71
CA ASN A 319 12.51 -8.00 11.94
C ASN A 319 10.99 -7.78 11.95
N ILE A 320 10.49 -6.61 11.54
CA ILE A 320 9.08 -6.23 11.69
C ILE A 320 8.13 -7.27 11.07
N GLU A 321 8.42 -7.77 9.86
CA GLU A 321 7.56 -8.76 9.22
C GLU A 321 7.59 -10.12 9.91
N LYS A 322 8.81 -10.60 10.22
CA LYS A 322 9.04 -11.90 10.87
C LYS A 322 8.39 -11.95 12.24
N ASN A 323 8.61 -10.92 13.06
CA ASN A 323 8.06 -10.82 14.39
C ASN A 323 6.53 -10.69 14.35
N GLY A 324 5.99 -9.96 13.37
CA GLY A 324 4.54 -9.87 13.16
C GLY A 324 3.90 -11.21 12.81
N ASP A 325 4.56 -12.03 11.99
CA ASP A 325 4.09 -13.38 11.66
C ASP A 325 4.12 -14.32 12.87
N ILE A 326 5.19 -14.26 13.68
CA ILE A 326 5.30 -15.02 14.93
C ILE A 326 4.18 -14.63 15.89
N LEU A 327 3.95 -13.34 16.11
CA LEU A 327 2.88 -12.85 16.98
C LEU A 327 1.49 -13.27 16.49
N ARG A 328 1.26 -13.20 15.18
CA ARG A 328 -0.01 -13.63 14.58
C ARG A 328 -0.24 -15.13 14.79
N LYS A 329 0.75 -15.97 14.50
CA LYS A 329 0.68 -17.43 14.68
C LYS A 329 0.49 -17.80 16.15
N HIS A 330 1.23 -17.15 17.04
CA HIS A 330 1.06 -17.32 18.49
C HIS A 330 -0.36 -16.98 18.92
N PHE A 331 -0.91 -15.85 18.48
CA PHE A 331 -2.29 -15.46 18.78
C PHE A 331 -3.31 -16.50 18.28
N ILE A 332 -3.14 -17.02 17.06
CA ILE A 332 -4.01 -18.08 16.51
C ILE A 332 -3.97 -19.33 17.39
N ASN A 333 -2.78 -19.77 17.80
CA ASN A 333 -2.62 -20.93 18.68
C ASN A 333 -3.26 -20.69 20.04
N GLU A 334 -3.05 -19.53 20.67
CA GLU A 334 -3.69 -19.20 21.95
C GLU A 334 -5.23 -19.19 21.83
N CYS A 335 -5.78 -18.76 20.69
CA CYS A 335 -7.23 -18.79 20.43
C CYS A 335 -7.77 -20.22 20.22
N ALA A 336 -6.96 -21.14 19.72
CA ALA A 336 -7.36 -22.55 19.62
C ALA A 336 -7.41 -23.23 20.99
N ASP A 337 -6.52 -22.85 21.90
CA ASP A 337 -6.41 -23.43 23.23
C ASP A 337 -7.34 -22.78 24.26
N ILE A 338 -7.63 -21.48 24.13
CA ILE A 338 -8.37 -20.68 25.12
C ILE A 338 -9.50 -19.91 24.43
N GLU A 339 -10.74 -20.31 24.68
CA GLU A 339 -11.94 -19.74 24.06
C GLU A 339 -12.05 -18.20 24.26
N GLU A 340 -11.78 -17.72 25.47
CA GLU A 340 -11.85 -16.27 25.79
C GLU A 340 -10.69 -15.44 25.23
N ARG A 341 -9.67 -16.07 24.64
CA ARG A 341 -8.45 -15.36 24.22
C ARG A 341 -8.76 -14.29 23.18
N PHE A 342 -9.69 -14.57 22.28
CA PHE A 342 -10.04 -13.68 21.17
C PHE A 342 -10.57 -12.34 21.69
N ASP A 343 -11.40 -12.35 22.73
CA ASP A 343 -12.01 -11.14 23.28
C ASP A 343 -11.04 -10.31 24.13
N LYS A 344 -10.00 -10.92 24.69
CA LYS A 344 -8.99 -10.25 25.50
C LYS A 344 -8.05 -9.39 24.66
N ASN A 345 -8.12 -8.08 24.87
CA ASN A 345 -7.22 -7.11 24.24
C ASN A 345 -5.94 -6.96 25.07
N LYS A 346 -4.88 -7.69 24.71
CA LYS A 346 -3.56 -7.56 25.33
C LYS A 346 -2.67 -6.72 24.42
N GLN A 347 -2.29 -5.53 24.88
CA GLN A 347 -1.25 -4.77 24.21
C GLN A 347 0.10 -5.43 24.46
N ASN A 348 0.88 -5.63 23.39
CA ASN A 348 2.24 -6.12 23.54
C ASN A 348 3.11 -5.01 24.10
N SER A 349 3.99 -5.34 25.05
CA SER A 349 5.08 -4.48 25.51
C SER A 349 6.18 -4.43 24.44
N LEU A 350 5.82 -4.04 23.21
CA LEU A 350 6.79 -3.72 22.18
C LEU A 350 7.39 -2.34 22.50
N LEU A 351 8.60 -2.09 21.98
CA LEU A 351 9.17 -0.75 21.95
C LEU A 351 8.12 0.20 21.37
N VAL A 352 7.46 0.96 22.25
CA VAL A 352 6.77 2.16 21.82
C VAL A 352 7.90 3.04 21.33
N ILE A 353 8.04 3.19 20.02
CA ILE A 353 8.95 4.17 19.43
C ILE A 353 8.42 5.53 19.88
N LYS A 354 8.81 5.94 21.10
CA LYS A 354 8.43 7.20 21.75
C LYS A 354 9.25 8.38 21.21
N SER A 355 10.07 8.16 20.19
CA SER A 355 10.95 9.18 19.63
C SER A 355 11.03 9.11 18.11
N LEU A 356 10.03 9.71 17.46
CA LEU A 356 10.22 10.47 16.22
C LEU A 356 9.66 11.90 16.43
N ASN A 357 9.94 12.46 17.62
CA ASN A 357 9.84 13.90 17.85
C ASN A 357 11.14 14.57 17.42
#